data_AF-A0A183L2C4-F1
#
_entry.id   AF-A0A183L2C4-F1
#
_cell.length_a   1.000
_cell.length_b   1.000
_cell.length_c   1.000
_cell.angle_alpha   90.00
_cell.angle_beta   90.00
_cell.angle_gamma   90.00
#
_symmetry.space_group_name_H-M   'P 1'
#
loop_
_entity.id
_entity.type
_entity.pdbx_description
1 polymer ?
#
loop_
_entity_poly.entity_id
_entity_poly.type
_entity_poly.pdbx_seq_one_letter_code
_entity_poly.pdbx_strand_id
1 'polypeptide(L)'
;LFQVGNLCDFVSVLNTARSYGLKTTVHIAETADQSEDWSKFLRLHLPDRLGHGIFLTNSDENSVLAREIVLKSQIPLGIVHFYC
;
A
#
# COMPACT_ATOMS: atom_id res chain seq x y z
N LEU A 1 8.31 -24.39 6.98
CA LEU A 1 7.46 -23.61 6.06
C LEU A 1 7.23 -22.26 6.72
N PHE A 2 7.91 -21.21 6.28
CA PHE A 2 7.69 -19.87 6.81
C PHE A 2 6.37 -19.35 6.25
N GLN A 3 5.44 -19.00 7.13
CA GLN A 3 4.21 -18.32 6.73
C GLN A 3 4.56 -16.84 6.50
N VAL A 4 4.48 -16.41 5.25
CA VAL A 4 4.55 -14.98 4.91
C VAL A 4 3.25 -14.33 5.41
N GLY A 5 3.36 -13.23 6.16
CA GLY A 5 2.20 -12.50 6.69
C GLY A 5 1.40 -11.82 5.58
N ASN A 6 0.11 -11.54 5.81
CA ASN A 6 -0.74 -10.84 4.84
C ASN A 6 -0.81 -9.35 5.14
N LEU A 7 -0.63 -8.49 4.12
CA LEU A 7 -0.69 -7.04 4.27
C LEU A 7 -2.03 -6.55 4.86
N CYS A 8 -3.13 -7.21 4.53
CA CYS A 8 -4.46 -6.86 5.01
C CYS A 8 -4.67 -7.10 6.51
N ASP A 9 -3.84 -7.94 7.16
CA ASP A 9 -3.92 -8.19 8.60
C ASP A 9 -3.66 -6.91 9.41
N PHE A 10 -2.92 -5.96 8.83
CA PHE A 10 -2.57 -4.68 9.46
C PHE A 10 -3.64 -3.59 9.30
N VAL A 11 -4.69 -3.81 8.50
CA VAL A 11 -5.72 -2.78 8.23
C VAL A 11 -6.38 -2.30 9.52
N SER A 12 -6.72 -3.23 10.43
CA SER A 12 -7.42 -2.88 11.67
C SER A 12 -6.57 -1.96 12.55
N VAL A 13 -5.31 -2.33 12.81
CA VAL A 13 -4.42 -1.55 13.66
C VAL A 13 -4.07 -0.19 13.04
N LEU A 14 -3.90 -0.11 11.72
CA LEU A 14 -3.63 1.15 11.02
C LEU A 14 -4.84 2.10 11.02
N ASN A 15 -6.05 1.55 10.85
CA ASN A 15 -7.28 2.33 10.99
C ASN A 15 -7.48 2.83 12.43
N THR A 16 -7.15 2.01 13.44
CA THR A 16 -7.15 2.44 14.84
C THR A 16 -6.14 3.57 15.07
N ALA A 17 -4.89 3.45 14.59
CA ALA A 17 -3.90 4.51 14.69
C ALA A 17 -4.40 5.83 14.09
N ARG A 18 -5.02 5.76 12.91
CA ARG A 18 -5.63 6.92 12.25
C ARG A 18 -6.78 7.53 13.06
N SER A 19 -7.60 6.72 13.73
CA SER A 19 -8.67 7.21 14.62
C SER A 19 -8.14 8.00 15.83
N TYR A 20 -6.89 7.76 16.24
CA TYR A 20 -6.20 8.54 17.26
C TYR A 20 -5.45 9.76 16.69
N GLY A 21 -5.64 10.09 15.41
CA GLY A 21 -5.01 11.23 14.75
C GLY A 21 -3.58 10.99 14.27
N LEU A 22 -3.08 9.75 14.32
CA LEU A 22 -1.78 9.41 13.75
C LEU A 22 -1.85 9.35 12.22
N LYS A 23 -0.79 9.84 11.56
CA LYS A 23 -0.60 9.67 10.12
C LYS A 23 0.09 8.35 9.84
N THR A 24 -0.29 7.67 8.76
CA THR A 24 0.30 6.39 8.37
C THR A 24 1.10 6.52 7.08
N THR A 25 2.25 5.84 7.03
CA THR A 25 2.97 5.59 5.79
C THR A 25 3.17 4.09 5.63
N VAL A 26 2.91 3.57 4.43
CA VAL A 26 2.92 2.13 4.16
C VAL A 26 3.81 1.86 2.95
N HIS A 27 4.76 0.95 3.14
CA HIS A 27 5.57 0.39 2.09
C HIS A 27 4.73 -0.63 1.31
N ILE A 28 4.54 -0.40 0.01
CA ILE A 28 3.68 -1.24 -0.83
C ILE A 28 4.25 -1.34 -2.23
N ALA A 29 3.95 -2.45 -2.92
CA ALA A 29 4.41 -2.71 -4.27
C ALA A 29 5.94 -2.59 -4.44
N GLU A 30 6.69 -3.08 -3.44
CA GLU A 30 8.14 -3.23 -3.47
C GLU A 30 8.59 -4.51 -4.19
N THR A 31 7.76 -5.54 -4.18
CA THR A 31 7.96 -6.78 -4.91
C THR A 31 6.91 -6.90 -6.01
N ALA A 32 7.17 -7.70 -7.04
CA ALA A 32 6.15 -8.03 -8.03
C ALA A 32 5.11 -9.01 -7.44
N ASP A 33 4.06 -9.30 -8.23
CA ASP A 33 3.15 -10.44 -8.06
C ASP A 33 2.28 -10.46 -6.79
N GLN A 34 2.08 -9.32 -6.13
CA GLN A 34 1.18 -9.18 -4.98
C GLN A 34 0.09 -8.11 -5.21
N SER A 35 -0.24 -7.83 -6.47
CA SER A 35 -1.13 -6.73 -6.84
C SER A 35 -2.54 -6.85 -6.28
N GLU A 36 -3.05 -8.07 -6.11
CA GLU A 36 -4.33 -8.33 -5.45
C GLU A 36 -4.36 -7.78 -4.02
N ASP A 37 -3.35 -8.13 -3.20
CA ASP A 37 -3.21 -7.66 -1.83
C ASP A 37 -3.07 -6.14 -1.78
N TRP A 38 -2.36 -5.51 -2.72
CA TRP A 38 -2.23 -4.05 -2.75
C TRP A 38 -3.56 -3.36 -3.00
N SER A 39 -4.30 -3.83 -4.01
CA SER A 39 -5.59 -3.24 -4.37
C SER A 39 -6.63 -3.44 -3.27
N LYS A 40 -6.61 -4.61 -2.61
CA LYS A 40 -7.49 -4.92 -1.47
C LYS A 40 -7.14 -4.06 -0.26
N PHE A 41 -5.86 -3.94 0.08
CA PHE A 41 -5.40 -3.10 1.18
C PHE A 41 -5.80 -1.64 0.96
N LEU A 42 -5.56 -1.08 -0.23
CA LEU A 42 -5.88 0.32 -0.54
C LEU A 42 -7.38 0.63 -0.56
N ARG A 43 -8.25 -0.38 -0.74
CA ARG A 43 -9.71 -0.23 -0.55
C ARG A 43 -10.12 -0.18 0.92
N LEU A 44 -9.35 -0.84 1.79
CA LEU A 44 -9.66 -0.99 3.21
C LEU A 44 -8.95 0.06 4.10
N HIS A 45 -7.82 0.58 3.65
CA HIS A 45 -7.02 1.59 4.32
C HIS A 45 -6.35 2.53 3.31
N LEU A 46 -6.51 3.84 3.50
CA LEU A 46 -5.85 4.88 2.71
C LEU A 46 -4.73 5.53 3.55
N PRO A 47 -3.46 5.16 3.32
CA PRO A 47 -2.35 5.77 4.03
C PRO A 47 -2.09 7.20 3.56
N ASP A 48 -1.49 8.03 4.41
CA ASP A 48 -1.17 9.42 4.08
C ASP A 48 0.04 9.56 3.15
N ARG A 49 0.86 8.51 3.03
CA ARG A 49 2.00 8.41 2.10
C ARG A 49 2.30 6.95 1.79
N LEU A 50 2.70 6.65 0.55
CA LEU A 50 3.23 5.33 0.20
C LEU A 50 4.76 5.34 0.13
N GLY A 51 5.40 4.30 0.66
CA GLY A 51 6.81 4.02 0.44
C GLY A 51 7.02 3.21 -0.83
N HIS A 52 8.04 3.56 -1.62
CA HIS A 52 8.44 2.91 -2.87
C HIS A 52 7.39 2.94 -3.98
N GLY A 53 6.42 2.00 -3.97
CA GLY A 53 5.36 1.94 -4.98
C GLY A 53 5.83 1.53 -6.38
N ILE A 54 6.99 0.89 -6.50
CA ILE A 54 7.67 0.61 -7.78
C ILE A 54 6.77 -0.19 -8.73
N PHE A 55 6.12 -1.25 -8.23
CA PHE A 55 5.32 -2.14 -9.06
C PHE A 55 3.87 -1.65 -9.25
N LEU A 56 3.47 -0.48 -8.71
CA LEU A 56 2.16 0.12 -9.02
C LEU A 56 2.04 0.53 -10.49
N THR A 57 3.15 0.68 -11.21
CA THR A 57 3.14 1.00 -12.65
C THR A 57 2.89 -0.20 -13.54
N ASN A 58 2.79 -1.42 -12.97
CA ASN A 58 2.46 -2.61 -13.72
C ASN A 58 1.09 -2.48 -14.43
N SER A 59 0.91 -3.28 -15.47
CA SER A 59 -0.26 -3.23 -16.36
C SER A 59 -1.33 -4.26 -16.01
N ASP A 60 -1.12 -5.11 -15.01
CA ASP A 60 -2.16 -6.04 -14.55
C ASP A 60 -3.34 -5.29 -13.91
N GLU A 61 -4.52 -5.89 -13.97
CA GLU A 61 -5.78 -5.27 -13.54
C GLU A 61 -5.72 -4.73 -12.10
N ASN A 62 -5.16 -5.51 -11.18
CA ASN A 62 -5.08 -5.13 -9.78
C ASN A 62 -4.10 -3.98 -9.55
N SER A 63 -2.96 -3.95 -10.26
CA SER A 63 -2.02 -2.81 -10.22
C SER A 63 -2.64 -1.54 -10.80
N VAL A 64 -3.42 -1.64 -11.88
CA VAL A 64 -4.18 -0.51 -12.44
C VAL A 64 -5.17 0.03 -11.41
N LEU A 65 -5.96 -0.86 -10.79
CA LEU A 65 -6.93 -0.47 -9.76
C LEU A 65 -6.24 0.17 -8.54
N ALA A 66 -5.15 -0.41 -8.05
CA ALA A 66 -4.36 0.14 -6.95
C ALA A 66 -3.83 1.55 -7.31
N ARG A 67 -3.24 1.71 -8.50
CA ARG A 67 -2.74 2.99 -9.00
C ARG A 67 -3.84 4.03 -9.12
N GLU A 68 -5.02 3.65 -9.60
CA GLU A 68 -6.16 4.56 -9.68
C GLU A 68 -6.61 5.05 -8.30
N ILE A 69 -6.64 4.19 -7.28
CA ILE A 69 -6.97 4.59 -5.91
C ILE A 69 -5.95 5.62 -5.41
N VAL A 70 -4.65 5.34 -5.58
CA VAL A 70 -3.56 6.24 -5.18
C VAL A 70 -3.70 7.62 -5.83
N LEU A 71 -3.95 7.66 -7.14
CA LEU A 71 -4.11 8.91 -7.89
C LEU A 71 -5.39 9.67 -7.48
N LYS A 72 -6.54 8.98 -7.36
CA LYS A 72 -7.81 9.61 -6.96
C LYS A 72 -7.75 10.16 -5.53
N SER A 73 -7.08 9.45 -4.63
CA SER A 73 -6.89 9.86 -3.24
C SER A 73 -5.71 10.82 -3.04
N GLN A 74 -4.98 11.18 -4.10
CA GLN A 74 -3.84 12.10 -4.07
C GLN A 74 -2.77 11.69 -3.05
N ILE A 75 -2.55 10.37 -2.89
CA ILE A 75 -1.57 9.87 -1.92
C ILE A 75 -0.16 10.09 -2.49
N PRO A 76 0.70 10.87 -1.82
CA PRO A 76 2.05 11.12 -2.29
C PRO A 76 2.91 9.85 -2.21
N LEU A 77 3.69 9.60 -3.26
CA LEU A 77 4.76 8.61 -3.24
C LEU A 77 5.98 9.19 -2.53
N GLY A 78 6.38 8.57 -1.42
CA GLY A 78 7.70 8.72 -0.83
C GLY A 78 8.70 7.93 -1.64
N ILE A 79 9.38 8.61 -2.57
CA ILE A 79 10.60 8.08 -3.19
C ILE A 79 11.67 8.16 -2.10
N VAL A 80 11.75 7.11 -1.26
CA VAL A 80 12.78 7.02 -0.25
C VAL A 80 13.78 6.00 -0.73
N HIS A 81 14.95 6.51 -1.11
CA HIS A 81 16.11 5.76 -1.58
C HIS A 81 16.73 5.04 -0.37
N PHE A 82 16.02 4.05 0.19
CA PHE A 82 16.57 3.16 1.20
C PHE A 82 16.98 1.86 0.50
N TYR A 83 18.28 1.55 0.61
CA TYR A 83 18.81 0.22 0.37
C TYR A 83 18.17 -0.71 1.41
N CYS A 84 17.14 -1.46 1.03
CA CYS A 84 16.71 -2.65 1.76
C CYS A 84 17.75 -3.76 1.60
#